data_AF-A0A2M7B883-F1
#
_entry.id   AF-A0A2M7B883-F1
#
_cell.length_a   1.000
_cell.length_b   1.000
_cell.length_c   1.000
_cell.angle_alpha   90.00
_cell.angle_beta   90.00
_cell.angle_gamma   90.00
#
_symmetry.space_group_name_H-M   'P 1'
#
loop_
_entity.id
_entity.type
_entity.pdbx_description
1 polymer ?
#
loop_
_entity_poly.entity_id
_entity_poly.type
_entity_poly.pdbx_seq_one_letter_code
_entity_poly.pdbx_strand_id
1 'polypeptide(L)'
;MDNLNIYDAIIVLGNSTRGEEIGGIMKNRLEKALEIYGKNQKTKIILSGGKEEKGISEAQKMRRYLEKWGLTEEIFILEEQSRNTFENLKNS
;
A
#
# COMPACT_ATOMS: atom_id res chain seq x y z
N MET A 1 -10.00 26.05 9.05
CA MET A 1 -8.73 25.75 8.37
C MET A 1 -8.42 24.32 8.72
N ASP A 2 -8.53 23.41 7.76
CA ASP A 2 -8.11 22.03 7.98
C ASP A 2 -6.62 22.07 8.31
N ASN A 3 -6.25 21.60 9.50
CA ASN A 3 -4.84 21.28 9.76
C ASN A 3 -4.44 20.28 8.68
N LEU A 4 -3.58 20.68 7.74
CA LEU A 4 -2.91 19.72 6.88
C LEU A 4 -2.11 18.83 7.83
N ASN A 5 -2.63 17.66 8.15
CA ASN A 5 -1.82 16.62 8.78
C ASN A 5 -0.76 16.22 7.76
N ILE A 6 0.44 16.77 7.96
CA ILE A 6 1.63 16.41 7.22
C ILE A 6 2.05 15.06 7.79
N TYR A 7 1.81 13.99 7.04
CA TYR A 7 2.33 12.66 7.35
C TYR A 7 3.64 12.47 6.60
N ASP A 8 4.63 11.87 7.25
CA ASP A 8 5.87 11.45 6.59
C ASP A 8 5.65 10.18 5.75
N ALA A 9 4.79 9.29 6.24
CA ALA A 9 4.46 8.04 5.56
C ALA A 9 2.99 7.62 5.75
N ILE A 10 2.48 6.85 4.78
CA ILE A 10 1.21 6.13 4.82
C ILE A 10 1.52 4.64 4.74
N ILE A 11 1.08 3.87 5.72
CA ILE A 11 1.18 2.40 5.68
C ILE A 11 -0.14 1.84 5.15
N VAL A 12 -0.06 1.14 4.02
CA VAL A 12 -1.17 0.40 3.41
C VAL A 12 -0.99 -1.07 3.71
N LEU A 13 -1.81 -1.59 4.61
CA LEU A 13 -1.81 -3.00 4.95
C LEU A 13 -2.51 -3.81 3.87
N GLY A 14 -1.89 -4.93 3.50
CA GLY A 14 -2.45 -5.96 2.65
C GLY A 14 -3.65 -6.68 3.29
N ASN A 15 -4.27 -7.54 2.51
CA ASN A 15 -5.41 -8.35 2.90
C ASN A 15 -5.50 -9.53 1.92
N SER A 16 -5.60 -10.76 2.43
CA SER A 16 -5.64 -11.95 1.58
C SER A 16 -6.70 -11.79 0.49
N THR A 17 -6.26 -11.83 -0.77
CA THR A 17 -7.12 -11.80 -1.95
C THR A 17 -7.10 -13.17 -2.61
N ARG A 18 -8.27 -13.65 -3.09
CA ARG A 18 -8.29 -14.81 -3.97
C ARG A 18 -7.83 -14.38 -5.37
N GLY A 19 -6.74 -14.96 -5.84
CA GLY A 19 -6.21 -14.72 -7.18
C GLY A 19 -5.34 -13.47 -7.30
N GLU A 20 -5.17 -12.97 -8.53
CA GLU A 20 -4.23 -11.89 -8.83
C GLU A 20 -4.82 -10.48 -8.71
N GLU A 21 -6.15 -10.37 -8.56
CA GLU A 21 -6.83 -9.08 -8.48
C GLU A 21 -6.81 -8.48 -7.06
N ILE A 22 -6.91 -7.15 -7.01
CA ILE A 22 -7.08 -6.38 -5.78
C ILE A 22 -8.52 -6.57 -5.28
N GLY A 23 -8.67 -7.12 -4.07
CA GLY A 23 -9.97 -7.23 -3.41
C GLY A 23 -10.50 -5.89 -2.90
N GLY A 24 -11.81 -5.79 -2.65
CA GLY A 24 -12.47 -4.53 -2.28
C GLY A 24 -11.90 -3.82 -1.05
N ILE A 25 -11.50 -4.55 -0.01
CA ILE A 25 -10.87 -3.97 1.20
C ILE A 25 -9.54 -3.32 0.85
N MET A 26 -8.68 -4.03 0.12
CA MET A 26 -7.38 -3.53 -0.30
C MET A 26 -7.53 -2.32 -1.24
N LYS A 27 -8.50 -2.36 -2.16
CA LYS A 27 -8.84 -1.24 -3.05
C LYS A 27 -9.21 0.02 -2.26
N ASN A 28 -10.11 -0.10 -1.28
CA ASN A 28 -10.55 1.04 -0.46
C ASN A 28 -9.37 1.68 0.31
N ARG A 29 -8.44 0.87 0.81
CA ARG A 29 -7.23 1.37 1.49
C ARG A 29 -6.31 2.13 0.53
N LEU A 30 -6.11 1.62 -0.68
CA LEU A 30 -5.31 2.28 -1.71
C LEU A 30 -5.93 3.61 -2.15
N GLU A 31 -7.25 3.64 -2.34
CA GLU A 31 -7.96 4.88 -2.67
C GLU A 31 -7.84 5.92 -1.55
N LYS A 32 -7.90 5.49 -0.28
CA LYS A 32 -7.67 6.41 0.83
C LYS A 32 -6.22 6.92 0.88
N ALA A 33 -5.24 6.06 0.59
CA ALA A 33 -3.84 6.45 0.49
C ALA A 33 -3.63 7.49 -0.61
N LEU A 34 -4.27 7.33 -1.77
CA LEU A 34 -4.26 8.31 -2.86
C LEU A 34 -4.85 9.65 -2.44
N GLU A 35 -5.98 9.65 -1.72
CA GLU A 35 -6.59 10.89 -1.21
C GLU A 35 -5.65 11.64 -0.26
N ILE A 36 -4.98 10.93 0.64
CA ILE A 36 -4.04 11.52 1.60
C ILE A 36 -2.78 12.02 0.88
N TYR A 37 -2.21 11.22 -0.02
CA TYR A 37 -1.04 11.58 -0.81
C TYR A 37 -1.30 12.83 -1.68
N GLY A 38 -2.50 12.96 -2.25
CA GLY A 38 -2.90 14.14 -3.02
C GLY A 38 -2.85 15.45 -2.23
N LYS A 39 -2.98 15.38 -0.89
CA LYS A 39 -2.87 16.55 0.01
C LYS A 39 -1.42 16.88 0.35
N ASN A 40 -0.52 15.88 0.33
CA ASN A 40 0.91 16.05 0.55
C ASN A 40 1.74 15.04 -0.27
N GLN A 41 2.21 15.47 -1.44
CA GLN A 41 2.98 14.62 -2.37
C GLN A 41 4.41 14.30 -1.88
N LYS A 42 4.82 14.80 -0.71
CA LYS A 42 6.09 14.41 -0.07
C LYS A 42 5.97 13.13 0.76
N THR A 43 4.75 12.66 1.01
CA THR A 43 4.47 11.49 1.85
C THR A 43 4.92 10.21 1.16
N LYS A 44 5.69 9.35 1.83
CA LYS A 44 6.01 8.01 1.32
C LYS A 44 4.83 7.06 1.51
N ILE A 45 4.67 6.09 0.60
CA ILE A 45 3.63 5.06 0.71
C ILE A 45 4.31 3.72 0.93
N ILE A 46 4.13 3.16 2.13
CA ILE A 46 4.62 1.84 2.51
C ILE A 46 3.51 0.84 2.19
N LEU A 47 3.78 -0.08 1.27
CA LEU A 47 2.87 -1.13 0.85
C LEU A 47 3.32 -2.43 1.54
N SER A 48 2.60 -2.85 2.57
CA SER A 48 2.98 -4.00 3.39
C SER A 48 2.03 -5.17 3.19
N GLY A 49 2.60 -6.26 2.70
CA GLY A 49 1.89 -7.52 2.52
C GLY A 49 2.76 -8.47 1.72
N GLY A 50 3.05 -9.62 2.32
CA GLY A 50 3.95 -10.60 1.73
C GLY A 50 3.32 -11.42 0.61
N LYS A 51 3.98 -12.52 0.31
CA LYS A 51 3.65 -13.39 -0.81
C LYS A 51 2.93 -14.66 -0.36
N GLU A 52 1.89 -15.06 -1.09
CA GLU A 52 1.38 -16.43 -1.03
C GLU A 52 2.33 -17.40 -1.78
N GLU A 53 2.18 -18.72 -1.62
CA GLU A 53 3.11 -19.73 -2.18
C GLU A 53 3.44 -19.55 -3.67
N LYS A 54 2.51 -19.00 -4.46
CA LYS A 54 2.66 -18.75 -5.90
C LYS A 54 2.28 -17.30 -6.26
N GLY A 55 2.94 -16.75 -7.28
CA GLY A 55 2.65 -15.41 -7.81
C GLY A 55 3.52 -14.29 -7.24
N ILE A 56 2.96 -13.08 -7.23
CA ILE A 56 3.56 -11.84 -6.72
C ILE A 56 3.05 -11.50 -5.32
N SER A 57 3.79 -10.69 -4.56
CA SER A 57 3.37 -10.26 -3.21
C SER A 57 2.13 -9.36 -3.26
N GLU A 58 1.41 -9.25 -2.14
CA GLU A 58 0.33 -8.26 -2.00
C GLU A 58 0.86 -6.84 -2.20
N ALA A 59 2.05 -6.53 -1.68
CA ALA A 59 2.73 -5.25 -1.89
C ALA A 59 2.97 -4.95 -3.38
N GLN A 60 3.39 -5.94 -4.17
CA GLN A 60 3.54 -5.81 -5.63
C GLN A 60 2.19 -5.60 -6.34
N LYS A 61 1.11 -6.29 -5.91
CA LYS A 61 -0.23 -6.05 -6.45
C LYS A 61 -0.67 -4.61 -6.18
N MET A 62 -0.47 -4.13 -4.95
CA MET A 62 -0.79 -2.76 -4.55
C MET A 62 -0.02 -1.72 -5.35
N ARG A 63 1.28 -1.93 -5.58
CA ARG A 63 2.11 -1.06 -6.44
C ARG A 63 1.53 -0.97 -7.84
N ARG A 64 1.28 -2.11 -8.50
CA ARG A 64 0.71 -2.17 -9.86
C ARG A 64 -0.66 -1.48 -9.95
N TYR A 65 -1.45 -1.49 -8.88
CA TYR A 65 -2.68 -0.73 -8.83
C TYR A 65 -2.42 0.77 -8.82
N LEU A 66 -1.52 1.26 -7.96
CA LEU A 66 -1.21 2.70 -7.83
C LEU A 66 -0.45 3.29 -9.03
N GLU A 67 0.36 2.49 -9.73
CA GLU A 67 1.01 2.92 -10.98
C GLU A 67 -0.02 3.31 -12.06
N LYS A 68 -1.20 2.68 -12.08
CA LYS A 68 -2.31 3.06 -12.99
C LYS A 68 -2.88 4.45 -12.69
N TRP A 69 -2.61 4.99 -11.50
CA TRP A 69 -3.01 6.34 -11.08
C TRP A 69 -1.88 7.36 -11.25
N GLY A 70 -0.78 7.00 -11.92
CA GLY A 70 0.30 7.92 -12.27
C GLY A 70 1.37 8.14 -11.18
N LEU A 71 1.34 7.35 -10.10
CA LEU A 71 2.40 7.36 -9.09
C LEU A 71 3.59 6.52 -9.59
N THR A 72 4.82 7.01 -9.37
CA THR A 72 6.07 6.38 -9.79
C THR A 72 6.74 5.58 -8.66
N GLU A 73 7.69 4.72 -9.03
CA GLU A 73 8.38 3.80 -8.12
C GLU A 73 9.08 4.50 -6.94
N GLU A 74 9.54 5.74 -7.11
CA GLU A 74 10.23 6.52 -6.08
C GLU A 74 9.36 6.86 -4.86
N ILE A 75 8.03 6.75 -5.00
CA ILE A 75 7.05 7.06 -3.94
C ILE A 75 6.86 5.85 -3.00
N PHE A 76 7.13 4.63 -3.49
CA PHE A 76 6.76 3.39 -2.82
C PHE A 76 7.90 2.77 -2.03
N ILE A 77 7.55 2.22 -0.87
CA ILE A 77 8.38 1.26 -0.13
C ILE A 77 7.59 -0.04 -0.08
N LEU A 78 8.17 -1.14 -0.57
CA LEU A 78 7.52 -2.45 -0.56
C LEU A 78 8.02 -3.27 0.62
N GLU A 79 7.10 -3.75 1.44
CA GLU A 79 7.36 -4.74 2.48
C GLU A 79 6.67 -6.05 2.06
N GLU A 80 7.49 -7.05 1.72
CA GLU A 80 7.04 -8.29 1.05
C GLU A 80 7.28 -9.57 1.89
N GLN A 81 7.75 -9.45 3.12
CA GLN A 81 8.19 -10.57 3.95
C GLN A 81 7.13 -11.03 4.95
N SER A 82 6.18 -10.16 5.28
CA SER A 82 5.16 -10.45 6.29
C SER A 82 4.18 -11.55 5.88
N ARG A 83 3.86 -12.44 6.83
CA ARG A 83 2.93 -13.56 6.67
C ARG A 83 1.60 -13.39 7.38
N ASN A 84 1.48 -12.37 8.22
CA ASN A 84 0.28 -12.07 8.98
C ASN A 84 0.20 -10.56 9.31
N THR A 85 -0.94 -10.13 9.82
CA THR A 85 -1.20 -8.71 10.12
C THR A 85 -0.27 -8.12 11.18
N PHE A 86 0.19 -8.92 12.15
CA PHE A 86 1.14 -8.45 13.16
C PHE A 86 2.52 -8.17 12.56
N GLU A 87 2.98 -9.07 11.69
CA GLU A 87 4.24 -8.88 10.95
C GLU A 87 4.17 -7.67 10.02
N ASN A 88 3.04 -7.46 9.32
CA ASN A 88 2.87 -6.26 8.48
C ASN A 88 3.16 -4.98 9.26
N LEU A 89 2.62 -4.86 10.48
CA LEU A 89 2.84 -3.69 11.33
C LEU A 89 4.25 -3.60 11.91
N LYS A 90 4.88 -4.74 12.22
CA LYS A 90 6.23 -4.77 12.79
C LYS A 90 7.32 -4.43 11.76
N ASN A 91 7.09 -4.80 10.50
CA ASN A 91 8.06 -4.68 9.42
C ASN A 91 7.90 -3.39 8.59
N SER A 92 6.82 -2.63 8.80
CA SER A 92 6.55 -1.32 8.17
C SER A 92 7.05 -0.17 9.03
#